data_AF-K2C013-F1
#
_entry.id   AF-K2C013-F1
#
_cell.length_a   1.000
_cell.length_b   1.000
_cell.length_c   1.000
_cell.angle_alpha   90.00
_cell.angle_beta   90.00
_cell.angle_gamma   90.00
#
_symmetry.space_group_name_H-M   'P 1'
#
loop_
_entity.id
_entity.type
_entity.pdbx_description
1 polymer ?
#
loop_
_entity_poly.entity_id
_entity_poly.type
_entity_poly.pdbx_seq_one_letter_code
_entity_poly.pdbx_strand_id
1 'polypeptide(L)'
;STLVTIPIEEPLDPSPSSTVVTTLDATTTATIAEIQAVDPVSFPRILLANSIDTDADQLTDEEESIFKTNPDVWDTDTDGYNDGLEITNLYNPGGFAPVRLIDSGLVSEYVSPVWQYRVYYPQTWQVGTVDTEGRQVLMSTLSGDFVEVRVFDRIPSESFQNWFARTIEGEAFQDIQVFTNRFDVSVSLRKDGLVAYVLAPQQVMVLIYHPGITGAVPYRHVMRMMIESFRPTANTIDIPTQQVLPTPPLATSTVSSS
;
A
#
# COMPACT_ATOMS: atom_id res chain seq x y z
N SER A 1 18.19 -74.75 -68.56
CA SER A 1 18.50 -73.65 -67.63
C SER A 1 17.90 -72.38 -68.17
N THR A 2 16.91 -71.88 -67.45
CA THR A 2 15.94 -70.88 -67.89
C THR A 2 16.48 -69.48 -67.63
N LEU A 3 16.48 -68.62 -68.65
CA LEU A 3 16.81 -67.19 -68.54
C LEU A 3 15.70 -66.47 -67.78
N VAL A 4 16.05 -65.78 -66.71
CA VAL A 4 15.16 -64.86 -65.98
C VAL A 4 15.75 -63.47 -66.09
N THR A 5 15.03 -62.59 -66.79
CA THR A 5 15.34 -61.17 -66.94
C THR A 5 14.64 -60.42 -65.82
N ILE A 6 15.38 -59.63 -65.04
CA ILE A 6 14.86 -58.86 -63.90
C ILE A 6 14.59 -57.42 -64.39
N PRO A 7 13.41 -56.81 -64.14
CA PRO A 7 13.13 -55.43 -64.54
C PRO A 7 13.84 -54.43 -63.63
N ILE A 8 14.28 -53.32 -64.21
CA ILE A 8 14.86 -52.16 -63.51
C ILE A 8 13.70 -51.25 -63.09
N GLU A 9 13.61 -50.93 -61.80
CA GLU A 9 12.55 -50.09 -61.22
C GLU A 9 12.93 -48.60 -61.35
N GLU A 10 12.00 -47.80 -61.87
CA GLU A 10 12.11 -46.35 -62.11
C GLU A 10 11.83 -45.57 -60.80
N PRO A 11 12.51 -44.43 -60.53
CA PRO A 11 12.30 -43.71 -59.27
C PRO A 11 10.96 -42.96 -59.25
N LEU A 12 10.23 -43.13 -58.14
CA LEU A 12 8.97 -42.45 -57.85
C LEU A 12 9.18 -40.96 -57.53
N ASP A 13 8.43 -40.11 -58.23
CA ASP A 13 8.33 -38.66 -58.02
C ASP A 13 7.61 -38.34 -56.69
N PRO A 14 8.02 -37.33 -55.90
CA PRO A 14 7.32 -36.97 -54.66
C PRO A 14 6.07 -36.10 -54.95
N SER A 15 4.90 -36.63 -54.60
CA SER A 15 3.62 -35.91 -54.58
C SER A 15 3.59 -34.79 -53.53
N PRO A 16 2.93 -33.64 -53.77
CA PRO A 16 2.93 -32.51 -52.83
C PRO A 16 2.13 -32.80 -51.55
N SER A 17 2.77 -32.47 -50.42
CA SER A 17 2.19 -32.55 -49.08
C SER A 17 1.03 -31.54 -48.93
N SER A 18 -0.19 -32.06 -48.69
CA SER A 18 -1.35 -31.23 -48.36
C SER A 18 -1.30 -30.81 -46.90
N THR A 19 -1.15 -29.51 -46.66
CA THR A 19 -1.23 -28.91 -45.33
C THR A 19 -2.69 -28.89 -44.87
N VAL A 20 -3.01 -29.65 -43.82
CA VAL A 20 -4.30 -29.54 -43.12
C VAL A 20 -4.23 -28.28 -42.26
N VAL A 21 -4.92 -27.22 -42.67
CA VAL A 21 -5.16 -26.04 -41.84
C VAL A 21 -6.30 -26.38 -40.88
N THR A 22 -5.95 -26.70 -39.64
CA THR A 22 -6.92 -26.79 -38.55
C THR A 22 -7.39 -25.38 -38.22
N THR A 23 -8.58 -25.03 -38.67
CA THR A 23 -9.28 -23.81 -38.25
C THR A 23 -9.68 -23.97 -36.79
N LEU A 24 -9.03 -23.21 -35.90
CA LEU A 24 -9.41 -23.12 -34.50
C LEU A 24 -10.76 -22.38 -34.40
N ASP A 25 -11.73 -23.02 -33.75
CA ASP A 25 -13.08 -22.53 -33.53
C ASP A 25 -13.12 -21.10 -32.94
N ALA A 26 -13.86 -20.23 -33.62
CA ALA A 26 -14.05 -18.81 -33.27
C ALA A 26 -15.16 -18.56 -32.22
N THR A 27 -15.38 -19.51 -31.31
CA THR A 27 -16.53 -19.46 -30.38
C THR A 27 -16.14 -19.20 -28.91
N THR A 28 -14.84 -19.08 -28.60
CA THR A 28 -14.35 -18.82 -27.23
C THR A 28 -13.84 -17.40 -26.98
N THR A 29 -13.96 -16.50 -27.96
CA THR A 29 -13.47 -15.11 -27.86
C THR A 29 -14.55 -14.13 -27.37
N ALA A 30 -15.81 -14.58 -27.23
CA ALA A 30 -16.94 -13.70 -26.90
C ALA A 30 -17.19 -13.47 -25.40
N THR A 31 -16.33 -13.96 -24.48
CA THR A 31 -16.55 -13.82 -23.02
C THR A 31 -15.45 -13.06 -22.27
N ILE A 32 -14.50 -12.42 -22.97
CA ILE A 32 -13.46 -11.56 -22.35
C ILE A 32 -13.79 -10.06 -22.56
N ALA A 33 -14.83 -9.74 -23.34
CA ALA A 33 -15.23 -8.39 -23.66
C ALA A 33 -16.18 -7.81 -22.60
N GLU A 34 -15.71 -7.58 -21.36
CA GLU A 34 -16.14 -6.45 -20.50
C GLU A 34 -15.30 -6.34 -19.21
N ILE A 35 -13.97 -6.47 -19.28
CA ILE A 35 -13.14 -5.92 -18.21
C ILE A 35 -12.91 -4.45 -18.60
N GLN A 36 -13.67 -3.54 -17.99
CA GLN A 36 -13.41 -2.10 -18.08
C GLN A 36 -11.92 -1.87 -17.89
N ALA A 37 -11.30 -1.15 -18.84
CA ALA A 37 -9.89 -0.80 -18.75
C ALA A 37 -9.71 0.10 -17.51
N VAL A 38 -9.32 -0.51 -16.40
CA VAL A 38 -8.87 0.22 -15.22
C VAL A 38 -7.60 0.95 -15.65
N ASP A 39 -7.58 2.28 -15.58
CA ASP A 39 -6.38 3.06 -15.91
C ASP A 39 -5.15 2.41 -15.27
N PRO A 40 -4.04 2.23 -16.00
CA PRO A 40 -2.89 1.48 -15.51
C PRO A 40 -2.41 2.10 -14.20
N VAL A 41 -2.15 1.24 -13.22
CA VAL A 41 -1.69 1.67 -11.89
C VAL A 41 -0.29 2.25 -12.02
N SER A 42 -0.10 3.49 -11.57
CA SER A 42 1.22 4.09 -11.48
C SER A 42 1.78 3.88 -10.09
N PHE A 43 3.01 3.39 -10.00
CA PHE A 43 3.69 3.13 -8.73
C PHE A 43 4.88 4.07 -8.53
N PRO A 44 5.14 4.53 -7.29
CA PRO A 44 6.32 5.33 -7.01
C PRO A 44 7.58 4.48 -7.16
N ARG A 45 8.70 5.14 -7.47
CA ARG A 45 10.00 4.48 -7.53
C ARG A 45 10.37 3.92 -6.16
N ILE A 46 11.05 2.78 -6.15
CA ILE A 46 11.39 2.10 -4.90
C ILE A 46 12.54 2.73 -4.10
N LEU A 47 13.32 3.63 -4.73
CA LEU A 47 14.53 4.24 -4.15
C LEU A 47 14.33 5.74 -3.88
N LEU A 48 13.13 6.15 -3.45
CA LEU A 48 12.90 7.54 -3.06
C LEU A 48 13.49 7.83 -1.68
N ALA A 49 14.20 8.95 -1.56
CA ALA A 49 14.77 9.41 -0.31
C ALA A 49 13.69 10.03 0.58
N ASN A 50 13.87 9.92 1.89
CA ASN A 50 13.04 10.63 2.87
C ASN A 50 13.39 12.12 2.87
N SER A 51 12.45 12.94 3.29
CA SER A 51 12.75 14.30 3.72
C SER A 51 13.59 14.31 5.00
N ILE A 52 13.99 15.52 5.39
CA ILE A 52 14.72 15.79 6.62
C ILE A 52 13.85 15.41 7.83
N ASP A 53 14.52 14.83 8.83
CA ASP A 53 14.02 14.45 10.15
C ASP A 53 15.12 14.93 11.10
N THR A 54 14.89 16.07 11.75
CA THR A 54 15.94 16.86 12.42
C THR A 54 16.38 16.23 13.75
N ASP A 55 15.48 15.64 14.51
CA ASP A 55 15.76 14.99 15.79
C ASP A 55 15.89 13.46 15.70
N ALA A 56 15.70 12.89 14.51
CA ALA A 56 15.85 11.49 14.17
C ALA A 56 14.89 10.56 14.92
N ASP A 57 13.68 11.03 15.18
CA ASP A 57 12.65 10.29 15.91
C ASP A 57 11.77 9.40 15.00
N GLN A 58 12.00 9.43 13.68
CA GLN A 58 11.17 8.83 12.64
C GLN A 58 9.87 9.60 12.41
N LEU A 59 9.94 10.92 12.37
CA LEU A 59 8.92 11.81 11.83
C LEU A 59 9.67 12.90 11.07
N THR A 60 9.30 13.15 9.81
CA THR A 60 9.98 14.21 9.05
C THR A 60 9.53 15.59 9.53
N ASP A 61 10.37 16.61 9.36
CA ASP A 61 10.04 18.00 9.75
C ASP A 61 8.70 18.47 9.13
N GLU A 62 8.37 17.98 7.92
CA GLU A 62 7.07 18.26 7.28
C GLU A 62 5.88 17.55 7.95
N GLU A 63 6.07 16.34 8.46
CA GLU A 63 5.06 15.59 9.20
C GLU A 63 4.82 16.19 10.58
N GLU A 64 5.86 16.66 11.23
CA GLU A 64 5.75 17.30 12.54
C GLU A 64 4.89 18.55 12.51
N SER A 65 4.98 19.33 11.43
CA SER A 65 4.07 20.45 11.17
C SER A 65 2.59 20.02 11.08
N ILE A 66 2.32 18.82 10.56
CA ILE A 66 0.96 18.25 10.47
C ILE A 66 0.48 17.78 11.84
N PHE A 67 1.35 17.10 12.60
CA PHE A 67 1.01 16.49 13.89
C PHE A 67 1.22 17.42 15.08
N LYS A 68 1.69 18.65 14.84
CA LYS A 68 1.94 19.71 15.83
C LYS A 68 2.97 19.29 16.89
N THR A 69 3.98 18.56 16.46
CA THR A 69 5.17 18.18 17.25
C THR A 69 6.31 19.16 17.00
N ASN A 70 7.45 18.96 17.67
CA ASN A 70 8.59 19.86 17.60
C ASN A 70 9.81 19.22 16.92
N PRO A 71 10.28 19.74 15.77
CA PRO A 71 11.37 19.13 14.97
C PRO A 71 12.72 19.02 15.63
N ASP A 72 12.92 19.72 16.74
CA ASP A 72 14.16 19.64 17.50
C ASP A 72 14.06 18.69 18.71
N VAL A 73 12.93 18.01 18.94
CA VAL A 73 12.64 17.25 20.17
C VAL A 73 11.87 15.96 19.87
N TRP A 74 12.59 14.84 19.97
CA TRP A 74 12.11 13.49 19.63
C TRP A 74 10.85 13.00 20.37
N ASP A 75 10.46 13.64 21.46
CA ASP A 75 9.34 13.31 22.35
C ASP A 75 8.71 14.63 22.81
N THR A 76 7.67 15.06 22.09
CA THR A 76 7.08 16.39 22.25
C THR A 76 6.37 16.56 23.59
N ASP A 77 5.70 15.51 24.07
CA ASP A 77 4.90 15.56 25.30
C ASP A 77 5.63 15.08 26.56
N THR A 78 6.85 14.57 26.39
CA THR A 78 7.80 14.13 27.43
C THR A 78 7.34 12.91 28.23
N ASP A 79 6.53 12.04 27.62
CA ASP A 79 6.03 10.82 28.25
C ASP A 79 6.95 9.59 28.07
N GLY A 80 7.98 9.73 27.23
CA GLY A 80 9.00 8.72 26.94
C GLY A 80 8.76 7.92 25.66
N TYR A 81 7.68 8.16 24.92
CA TYR A 81 7.49 7.69 23.56
C TYR A 81 8.01 8.73 22.55
N ASN A 82 8.56 8.26 21.44
CA ASN A 82 8.96 9.18 20.38
C ASN A 82 7.79 9.47 19.44
N ASP A 83 7.73 10.68 18.88
CA ASP A 83 6.54 11.15 18.18
C ASP A 83 6.23 10.26 16.96
N GLY A 84 7.26 9.85 16.20
CA GLY A 84 7.14 8.92 15.08
C GLY A 84 6.54 7.54 15.42
N LEU A 85 6.91 6.96 16.56
CA LEU A 85 6.37 5.68 17.05
C LEU A 85 4.90 5.82 17.46
N GLU A 86 4.52 6.95 18.05
CA GLU A 86 3.15 7.21 18.44
C GLU A 86 2.25 7.34 17.22
N ILE A 87 2.65 8.11 16.21
CA ILE A 87 1.92 8.21 14.94
C ILE A 87 1.76 6.85 14.28
N THR A 88 2.83 6.04 14.23
CA THR A 88 2.79 4.68 13.69
C THR A 88 1.84 3.76 14.48
N ASN A 89 1.76 3.95 15.80
CA ASN A 89 0.89 3.16 16.67
C ASN A 89 -0.52 3.74 16.86
N LEU A 90 -0.83 4.86 16.19
CA LEU A 90 -2.10 5.58 16.24
C LEU A 90 -2.39 6.23 17.60
N TYR A 91 -1.34 6.73 18.26
CA TYR A 91 -1.37 7.57 19.46
C TYR A 91 -1.01 9.03 19.13
N ASN A 92 -1.38 9.93 20.02
CA ASN A 92 -1.24 11.37 19.85
C ASN A 92 0.09 11.85 20.48
N PRO A 93 1.06 12.30 19.67
CA PRO A 93 2.39 12.69 20.16
C PRO A 93 2.43 13.98 20.99
N GLY A 94 1.35 14.74 20.98
CA GLY A 94 1.21 15.94 21.83
C GLY A 94 0.42 15.70 23.11
N GLY A 95 0.13 14.46 23.48
CA GLY A 95 -0.80 14.14 24.57
C GLY A 95 -0.38 12.96 25.41
N PHE A 96 0.15 13.27 26.61
CA PHE A 96 0.72 12.32 27.56
C PHE A 96 -0.06 11.00 27.64
N ALA A 97 0.62 9.88 27.39
CA ALA A 97 -0.01 8.59 27.19
C ALA A 97 -0.97 8.16 28.32
N PRO A 98 -2.06 7.45 27.96
CA PRO A 98 -2.47 7.09 26.60
C PRO A 98 -3.49 8.08 26.02
N VAL A 99 -3.21 8.64 24.83
CA VAL A 99 -4.18 9.42 24.05
C VAL A 99 -4.19 8.94 22.60
N ARG A 100 -5.35 8.48 22.10
CA ARG A 100 -5.43 7.97 20.71
C ARG A 100 -5.33 9.11 19.71
N LEU A 101 -4.68 8.86 18.58
CA LEU A 101 -4.51 9.86 17.52
C LEU A 101 -5.86 10.37 16.98
N ILE A 102 -6.85 9.49 16.83
CA ILE A 102 -8.18 9.87 16.33
C ILE A 102 -8.93 10.83 17.26
N ASP A 103 -8.60 10.84 18.56
CA ASP A 103 -9.23 11.72 19.56
C ASP A 103 -8.56 13.11 19.64
N SER A 104 -7.38 13.28 19.01
CA SER A 104 -6.61 14.54 19.04
C SER A 104 -7.19 15.66 18.16
N GLY A 105 -8.01 15.30 17.17
CA GLY A 105 -8.45 16.19 16.11
C GLY A 105 -7.39 16.47 15.01
N LEU A 106 -6.21 15.83 15.07
CA LEU A 106 -5.17 15.96 14.02
C LEU A 106 -5.50 15.13 12.77
N VAL A 107 -6.23 14.02 12.95
CA VAL A 107 -6.63 13.11 11.87
C VAL A 107 -8.15 12.99 11.81
N SER A 108 -8.65 12.49 10.69
CA SER A 108 -10.06 12.14 10.50
C SER A 108 -10.16 10.73 9.90
N GLU A 109 -11.27 10.05 10.16
CA GLU A 109 -11.57 8.76 9.54
C GLU A 109 -12.32 8.99 8.23
N TYR A 110 -11.76 8.53 7.11
CA TYR A 110 -12.49 8.39 5.86
C TYR A 110 -13.21 7.05 5.84
N VAL A 111 -14.49 7.06 5.47
CA VAL A 111 -15.29 5.85 5.24
C VAL A 111 -15.73 5.87 3.78
N SER A 112 -15.29 4.88 3.00
CA SER A 112 -15.69 4.78 1.59
C SER A 112 -17.21 4.58 1.48
N PRO A 113 -17.96 5.47 0.80
CA PRO A 113 -19.41 5.35 0.70
C PRO A 113 -19.85 4.06 0.01
N VAL A 114 -19.07 3.58 -0.96
CA VAL A 114 -19.39 2.41 -1.78
C VAL A 114 -18.73 1.15 -1.21
N TRP A 115 -17.43 1.23 -0.90
CA TRP A 115 -16.62 0.05 -0.58
C TRP A 115 -16.46 -0.19 0.92
N GLN A 116 -16.96 0.72 1.76
CA GLN A 116 -17.04 0.61 3.22
C GLN A 116 -15.71 0.42 3.97
N TYR A 117 -14.57 0.46 3.27
CA TYR A 117 -13.26 0.51 3.91
C TYR A 117 -13.09 1.82 4.70
N ARG A 118 -12.22 1.76 5.71
CA ARG A 118 -11.90 2.88 6.58
C ARG A 118 -10.40 3.12 6.63
N VAL A 119 -10.01 4.38 6.71
CA VAL A 119 -8.61 4.80 6.82
C VAL A 119 -8.52 6.13 7.55
N TYR A 120 -7.53 6.30 8.42
CA TYR A 120 -7.23 7.61 9.00
C TYR A 120 -6.41 8.42 8.00
N TYR A 121 -6.70 9.71 7.90
CA TYR A 121 -5.93 10.65 7.10
C TYR A 121 -5.76 11.97 7.87
N PRO A 122 -4.70 12.76 7.62
CA PRO A 122 -4.53 14.04 8.29
C PRO A 122 -5.69 14.98 7.97
N GLN A 123 -6.23 15.67 8.97
CA GLN A 123 -7.39 16.55 8.78
C GLN A 123 -7.11 17.73 7.83
N THR A 124 -5.83 18.09 7.67
CA THR A 124 -5.38 19.15 6.76
C THR A 124 -5.35 18.71 5.29
N TRP A 125 -5.44 17.40 5.00
CA TRP A 125 -5.41 16.87 3.65
C TRP A 125 -6.81 16.91 3.02
N GLN A 126 -6.84 17.10 1.71
CA GLN A 126 -8.08 17.04 0.94
C GLN A 126 -8.38 15.59 0.56
N VAL A 127 -9.65 15.20 0.58
CA VAL A 127 -10.09 13.86 0.18
C VAL A 127 -11.11 13.96 -0.95
N GLY A 128 -10.91 13.19 -2.00
CA GLY A 128 -11.81 13.20 -3.16
C GLY A 128 -11.83 11.87 -3.90
N THR A 129 -13.01 11.48 -4.36
CA THR A 129 -13.20 10.38 -5.31
C THR A 129 -13.02 10.89 -6.73
N VAL A 130 -12.31 10.16 -7.58
CA VAL A 130 -12.01 10.59 -8.97
C VAL A 130 -12.79 9.82 -10.03
N ASP A 131 -13.53 8.80 -9.64
CA ASP A 131 -14.43 8.02 -10.50
C ASP A 131 -15.85 7.92 -9.91
N THR A 132 -16.81 7.52 -10.73
CA THR A 132 -18.22 7.41 -10.31
C THR A 132 -18.52 6.18 -9.46
N GLU A 133 -17.64 5.18 -9.46
CA GLU A 133 -17.82 3.91 -8.74
C GLU A 133 -17.14 3.91 -7.36
N GLY A 134 -16.44 4.99 -6.99
CA GLY A 134 -15.71 5.06 -5.73
C GLY A 134 -14.46 4.20 -5.67
N ARG A 135 -13.97 3.71 -6.81
CA ARG A 135 -12.83 2.77 -6.88
C ARG A 135 -11.49 3.45 -6.70
N GLN A 136 -11.42 4.77 -6.85
CA GLN A 136 -10.21 5.56 -6.75
C GLN A 136 -10.48 6.79 -5.90
N VAL A 137 -9.79 6.85 -4.76
CA VAL A 137 -9.87 7.95 -3.80
C VAL A 137 -8.49 8.53 -3.60
N LEU A 138 -8.36 9.85 -3.68
CA LEU A 138 -7.14 10.58 -3.42
C LEU A 138 -7.25 11.29 -2.08
N MET A 139 -6.20 11.18 -1.27
CA MET A 139 -5.96 11.96 -0.06
C MET A 139 -4.71 12.79 -0.32
N SER A 140 -4.83 14.10 -0.51
CA SER A 140 -3.77 14.95 -1.05
C SER A 140 -3.44 16.17 -0.20
N THR A 141 -2.17 16.55 -0.25
CA THR A 141 -1.69 17.83 0.25
C THR A 141 -1.93 18.95 -0.76
N LEU A 142 -1.67 20.20 -0.34
CA LEU A 142 -1.59 21.32 -1.27
C LEU A 142 -0.28 21.35 -2.07
N SER A 143 0.77 20.66 -1.61
CA SER A 143 2.07 20.56 -2.31
C SER A 143 2.05 19.60 -3.50
N GLY A 144 1.01 18.75 -3.59
CA GLY A 144 0.81 17.79 -4.67
C GLY A 144 1.23 16.35 -4.33
N ASP A 145 1.72 16.09 -3.11
CA ASP A 145 1.85 14.73 -2.60
C ASP A 145 0.48 14.17 -2.28
N PHE A 146 0.26 12.89 -2.56
CA PHE A 146 -1.01 12.25 -2.24
C PHE A 146 -0.87 10.75 -2.01
N VAL A 147 -1.81 10.21 -1.23
CA VAL A 147 -2.05 8.78 -1.13
C VAL A 147 -3.31 8.46 -1.93
N GLU A 148 -3.16 7.56 -2.88
CA GLU A 148 -4.22 7.00 -3.68
C GLU A 148 -4.68 5.68 -3.06
N VAL A 149 -5.99 5.48 -2.94
CA VAL A 149 -6.59 4.17 -2.63
C VAL A 149 -7.36 3.69 -3.83
N ARG A 150 -6.93 2.56 -4.40
CA ARG A 150 -7.58 1.90 -5.53
C ARG A 150 -8.25 0.60 -5.10
N VAL A 151 -9.43 0.30 -5.64
CA VAL A 151 -10.18 -0.94 -5.39
C VAL A 151 -10.25 -1.78 -6.67
N PHE A 152 -9.69 -2.98 -6.61
CA PHE A 152 -9.68 -3.94 -7.71
C PHE A 152 -10.52 -5.16 -7.35
N ASP A 153 -11.18 -5.71 -8.35
CA ASP A 153 -11.89 -6.97 -8.18
C ASP A 153 -10.90 -8.12 -8.02
N ARG A 154 -11.30 -9.11 -7.22
CA ARG A 154 -10.55 -10.34 -6.99
C ARG A 154 -11.47 -11.54 -7.16
N ILE A 155 -10.96 -12.56 -7.86
CA ILE A 155 -11.70 -13.80 -8.03
C ILE A 155 -11.80 -14.48 -6.64
N PRO A 156 -12.99 -14.93 -6.21
CA PRO A 156 -13.12 -15.65 -4.94
C PRO A 156 -12.14 -16.83 -4.87
N SER A 157 -11.43 -16.96 -3.75
CA SER A 157 -10.39 -17.98 -3.51
C SER A 157 -9.10 -17.86 -4.33
N GLU A 158 -8.93 -16.84 -5.17
CA GLU A 158 -7.66 -16.56 -5.87
C GLU A 158 -6.57 -16.19 -4.84
N SER A 159 -5.37 -16.78 -4.95
CA SER A 159 -4.27 -16.41 -4.06
C SER A 159 -3.83 -14.96 -4.32
N PHE A 160 -3.27 -14.29 -3.30
CA PHE A 160 -2.74 -12.94 -3.47
C PHE A 160 -1.70 -12.87 -4.60
N GLN A 161 -0.80 -13.86 -4.65
CA GLN A 161 0.27 -13.92 -5.66
C GLN A 161 -0.27 -14.04 -7.09
N ASN A 162 -1.33 -14.83 -7.29
CA ASN A 162 -1.96 -14.96 -8.61
C ASN A 162 -2.67 -13.67 -9.02
N TRP A 163 -3.42 -13.06 -8.08
CA TRP A 163 -4.07 -11.78 -8.31
C TRP A 163 -3.03 -10.69 -8.65
N PHE A 164 -1.93 -10.64 -7.91
CA PHE A 164 -0.83 -9.69 -8.10
C PHE A 164 -0.19 -9.86 -9.48
N ALA A 165 0.19 -11.09 -9.85
CA ALA A 165 0.82 -11.37 -11.14
C ALA A 165 -0.07 -11.06 -12.35
N ARG A 166 -1.39 -11.09 -12.17
CA ARG A 166 -2.38 -10.80 -13.23
C ARG A 166 -2.73 -9.31 -13.33
N THR A 167 -2.72 -8.59 -12.21
CA THR A 167 -3.30 -7.24 -12.10
C THR A 167 -2.24 -6.15 -11.98
N ILE A 168 -1.10 -6.46 -11.38
CA ILE A 168 -0.04 -5.50 -11.09
C ILE A 168 1.08 -5.66 -12.10
N GLU A 169 1.32 -4.61 -12.88
CA GLU A 169 2.41 -4.53 -13.85
C GLU A 169 3.59 -3.74 -13.28
N GLY A 170 4.82 -4.14 -13.61
CA GLY A 170 6.03 -3.38 -13.25
C GLY A 170 6.54 -3.57 -11.82
N GLU A 171 5.81 -4.27 -10.96
CA GLU A 171 6.19 -4.53 -9.56
C GLU A 171 6.66 -5.97 -9.34
N ALA A 172 7.56 -6.17 -8.37
CA ALA A 172 8.13 -7.47 -8.06
C ALA A 172 7.56 -8.04 -6.75
N PHE A 173 6.97 -9.24 -6.80
CA PHE A 173 6.38 -9.88 -5.62
C PHE A 173 7.39 -10.14 -4.49
N GLN A 174 8.67 -10.33 -4.83
CA GLN A 174 9.76 -10.50 -3.84
C GLN A 174 9.97 -9.28 -2.93
N ASP A 175 9.52 -8.10 -3.37
CA ASP A 175 9.64 -6.87 -2.61
C ASP A 175 8.45 -6.68 -1.65
N ILE A 176 7.53 -7.65 -1.59
CA ILE A 176 6.34 -7.60 -0.74
C ILE A 176 6.57 -8.39 0.56
N GLN A 177 6.26 -7.76 1.69
CA GLN A 177 6.31 -8.33 3.02
C GLN A 177 4.91 -8.32 3.65
N VAL A 178 4.61 -9.29 4.50
CA VAL A 178 3.29 -9.36 5.16
C VAL A 178 3.46 -8.99 6.63
N PHE A 179 2.57 -8.14 7.13
CA PHE A 179 2.46 -7.83 8.55
C PHE A 179 0.98 -7.70 8.96
N THR A 180 0.72 -7.62 10.26
CA THR A 180 -0.62 -7.37 10.81
C THR A 180 -0.66 -5.95 11.35
N ASN A 181 -1.64 -5.16 10.94
CA ASN A 181 -1.77 -3.77 11.39
C ASN A 181 -2.40 -3.65 12.78
N ARG A 182 -2.55 -2.41 13.26
CA ARG A 182 -3.13 -2.11 14.59
C ARG A 182 -4.57 -2.59 14.81
N PHE A 183 -5.27 -3.00 13.75
CA PHE A 183 -6.65 -3.48 13.78
C PHE A 183 -6.78 -4.96 13.37
N ASP A 184 -5.71 -5.73 13.55
CA ASP A 184 -5.65 -7.16 13.23
C ASP A 184 -5.92 -7.50 11.75
N VAL A 185 -5.66 -6.55 10.85
CA VAL A 185 -5.76 -6.76 9.40
C VAL A 185 -4.41 -7.21 8.85
N SER A 186 -4.41 -8.30 8.08
CA SER A 186 -3.23 -8.72 7.33
C SER A 186 -3.01 -7.82 6.12
N VAL A 187 -1.84 -7.20 6.06
CA VAL A 187 -1.45 -6.26 5.00
C VAL A 187 -0.18 -6.76 4.32
N SER A 188 -0.20 -6.74 2.99
CA SER A 188 0.98 -6.97 2.15
C SER A 188 1.60 -5.62 1.79
N LEU A 189 2.79 -5.32 2.30
CA LEU A 189 3.49 -4.05 2.19
C LEU A 189 4.72 -4.18 1.28
N ARG A 190 4.87 -3.29 0.31
CA ARG A 190 6.12 -3.21 -0.45
C ARG A 190 7.25 -2.72 0.46
N LYS A 191 8.47 -3.23 0.30
CA LYS A 191 9.61 -3.05 1.21
C LYS A 191 10.01 -1.59 1.47
N ASP A 192 9.61 -0.67 0.58
CA ASP A 192 9.85 0.76 0.74
C ASP A 192 8.73 1.46 1.54
N GLY A 193 7.68 0.76 1.95
CA GLY A 193 6.57 1.29 2.73
C GLY A 193 5.59 2.19 1.96
N LEU A 194 5.76 2.36 0.64
CA LEU A 194 4.98 3.33 -0.15
C LEU A 194 3.79 2.71 -0.89
N VAL A 195 3.68 1.38 -0.88
CA VAL A 195 2.59 0.65 -1.52
C VAL A 195 2.13 -0.46 -0.61
N ALA A 196 0.83 -0.49 -0.30
CA ALA A 196 0.23 -1.53 0.52
C ALA A 196 -0.96 -2.16 -0.20
N TYR A 197 -1.12 -3.47 -0.04
CA TYR A 197 -2.20 -4.27 -0.57
C TYR A 197 -2.97 -4.89 0.60
N VAL A 198 -4.27 -4.66 0.64
CA VAL A 198 -5.16 -5.21 1.66
C VAL A 198 -6.19 -6.09 0.97
N LEU A 199 -6.23 -7.36 1.35
CA LEU A 199 -7.13 -8.33 0.73
C LEU A 199 -8.46 -8.38 1.47
N ALA A 200 -9.55 -8.34 0.70
CA ALA A 200 -10.90 -8.69 1.13
C ALA A 200 -11.40 -9.91 0.33
N PRO A 201 -12.57 -10.50 0.67
CA PRO A 201 -13.07 -11.69 0.00
C PRO A 201 -13.23 -11.57 -1.53
N GLN A 202 -13.64 -10.40 -2.02
CA GLN A 202 -13.93 -10.14 -3.44
C GLN A 202 -13.19 -8.94 -4.04
N GLN A 203 -12.38 -8.25 -3.23
CA GLN A 203 -11.58 -7.13 -3.71
C GLN A 203 -10.19 -7.11 -3.09
N VAL A 204 -9.27 -6.39 -3.73
CA VAL A 204 -8.01 -5.95 -3.16
C VAL A 204 -8.00 -4.43 -3.19
N MET A 205 -7.73 -3.81 -2.03
CA MET A 205 -7.50 -2.37 -1.94
C MET A 205 -6.01 -2.13 -1.96
N VAL A 206 -5.56 -1.19 -2.79
CA VAL A 206 -4.16 -0.82 -2.95
C VAL A 206 -4.00 0.63 -2.52
N LEU A 207 -3.18 0.87 -1.51
CA LEU A 207 -2.75 2.20 -1.10
C LEU A 207 -1.42 2.52 -1.79
N ILE A 208 -1.31 3.68 -2.42
CA ILE A 208 -0.15 4.07 -3.22
C ILE A 208 0.22 5.51 -2.87
N TYR A 209 1.43 5.72 -2.39
CA TYR A 209 1.97 7.06 -2.21
C TYR A 209 2.49 7.62 -3.54
N HIS A 210 2.11 8.85 -3.87
CA HIS A 210 2.62 9.57 -5.03
C HIS A 210 3.38 10.81 -4.55
N PRO A 211 4.71 10.86 -4.75
CA PRO A 211 5.50 12.01 -4.36
C PRO A 211 5.12 13.22 -5.20
N GLY A 212 5.12 14.39 -4.57
CA GLY A 212 4.93 15.67 -5.23
C GLY A 212 6.15 16.12 -6.04
N ILE A 213 6.25 17.43 -6.23
CA ILE A 213 7.24 18.06 -7.12
C ILE A 213 8.70 17.91 -6.67
N THR A 214 8.96 17.60 -5.40
CA THR A 214 10.32 17.52 -4.85
C THR A 214 11.00 16.19 -5.16
N GLY A 215 10.23 15.13 -5.42
CA GLY A 215 10.74 13.76 -5.61
C GLY A 215 11.29 13.10 -4.34
N ALA A 216 11.18 13.77 -3.18
CA ALA A 216 11.42 13.17 -1.87
C ALA A 216 10.09 12.61 -1.29
N VAL A 217 10.18 11.89 -0.17
CA VAL A 217 9.02 11.40 0.59
C VAL A 217 8.93 12.15 1.91
N PRO A 218 8.23 13.31 1.93
CA PRO A 218 7.94 14.03 3.16
C PRO A 218 6.87 13.35 4.02
N TYR A 219 6.04 12.45 3.51
CA TYR A 219 4.87 11.95 4.27
C TYR A 219 4.89 10.43 4.45
N ARG A 220 6.05 9.88 4.83
CA ARG A 220 6.26 8.44 5.00
C ARG A 220 5.48 7.86 6.19
N HIS A 221 5.49 8.54 7.33
CA HIS A 221 4.77 8.14 8.53
C HIS A 221 3.28 8.43 8.42
N VAL A 222 2.87 9.43 7.64
CA VAL A 222 1.47 9.57 7.21
C VAL A 222 1.05 8.33 6.40
N MET A 223 1.81 7.92 5.39
CA MET A 223 1.53 6.69 4.65
C MET A 223 1.48 5.48 5.59
N ARG A 224 2.44 5.35 6.51
CA ARG A 224 2.46 4.27 7.51
C ARG A 224 1.22 4.29 8.40
N MET A 225 0.82 5.44 8.94
CA MET A 225 -0.37 5.65 9.75
C MET A 225 -1.65 5.28 8.96
N MET A 226 -1.73 5.65 7.69
CA MET A 226 -2.86 5.26 6.81
C MET A 226 -2.94 3.73 6.68
N ILE A 227 -1.82 3.05 6.47
CA ILE A 227 -1.78 1.58 6.39
C ILE A 227 -2.14 0.95 7.73
N GLU A 228 -1.58 1.47 8.83
CA GLU A 228 -1.79 0.97 10.18
C GLU A 228 -3.24 1.10 10.65
N SER A 229 -3.92 2.13 10.15
CA SER A 229 -5.33 2.40 10.41
C SER A 229 -6.30 1.79 9.41
N PHE A 230 -5.82 1.10 8.36
CA PHE A 230 -6.71 0.62 7.31
C PHE A 230 -7.57 -0.55 7.77
N ARG A 231 -8.89 -0.47 7.54
CA ARG A 231 -9.84 -1.58 7.79
C ARG A 231 -10.65 -1.81 6.52
N PRO A 232 -10.62 -3.02 5.91
CA PRO A 232 -11.34 -3.27 4.67
C PRO A 232 -12.86 -3.37 4.88
N THR A 233 -13.29 -3.86 6.05
CA THR A 233 -14.71 -4.03 6.40
C THR A 233 -15.00 -3.81 7.89
N ALA A 234 -14.00 -3.97 8.76
CA ALA A 234 -14.17 -3.83 10.20
C ALA A 234 -14.47 -2.39 10.60
N ASN A 235 -15.34 -2.22 11.60
CA ASN A 235 -15.69 -0.92 12.20
C ASN A 235 -15.20 -0.81 13.66
N THR A 236 -14.29 -1.70 14.08
CA THR A 236 -13.65 -1.60 15.40
C THR A 236 -12.82 -0.33 15.49
N ILE A 237 -12.81 0.26 16.68
CA ILE A 237 -12.01 1.44 17.05
C ILE A 237 -10.92 1.10 18.07
N ASP A 238 -10.85 -0.17 18.48
CA ASP A 238 -9.92 -0.64 19.49
C ASP A 238 -8.56 -0.91 18.85
N ILE A 239 -7.52 -0.36 19.47
CA ILE A 239 -6.12 -0.60 19.13
C ILE A 239 -5.40 -1.12 20.38
N PRO A 240 -4.30 -1.89 20.24
CA PRO A 240 -3.55 -2.36 21.40
C PRO A 240 -3.09 -1.19 22.29
N THR A 241 -3.37 -1.30 23.59
CA THR A 241 -3.15 -0.25 24.60
C THR A 241 -1.68 0.16 24.70
N GLN A 242 -1.42 1.48 24.69
CA GLN A 242 -0.11 2.07 25.00
C GLN A 242 0.11 2.01 26.51
N GLN A 243 1.27 1.52 26.92
CA GLN A 243 1.63 1.46 28.33
C GLN A 243 2.07 2.84 28.80
N VAL A 244 1.86 3.18 30.08
CA VAL A 244 2.43 4.41 30.62
C VAL A 244 3.84 4.10 31.12
N LEU A 245 4.84 4.82 30.61
CA LEU A 245 6.22 4.63 31.01
C LEU A 245 6.50 5.32 32.38
N PRO A 246 7.39 4.77 33.20
CA PRO A 246 7.73 5.39 34.48
C PRO A 246 8.52 6.68 34.26
N THR A 247 8.06 7.78 34.86
CA THR A 247 8.80 9.05 34.84
C THR A 247 10.16 8.88 35.52
N PRO A 248 11.29 9.26 34.88
CA PRO A 248 12.59 9.24 35.52
C PRO A 248 12.56 10.08 36.81
N PRO A 249 13.17 9.61 37.91
CA PRO A 249 13.21 10.39 39.14
C PRO A 249 13.89 11.73 38.88
N LEU A 250 13.24 12.83 39.31
CA LEU A 250 13.84 14.17 39.26
C LEU A 250 15.26 14.09 39.84
N ALA A 251 16.26 14.45 39.05
CA ALA A 251 17.63 14.60 39.54
C ALA A 251 17.56 15.60 40.70
N THR A 252 17.71 15.09 41.93
CA THR A 252 17.81 15.94 43.11
C THR A 252 19.06 16.77 42.94
N SER A 253 18.89 18.04 42.54
CA SER A 253 19.95 19.03 42.59
C SER A 253 20.35 19.19 44.05
N THR A 254 21.36 18.45 44.50
CA THR A 254 22.04 18.74 45.74
C THR A 254 22.70 20.10 45.56
N VAL A 255 22.00 21.14 46.00
CA VAL A 255 22.58 22.47 46.19
C VAL A 255 23.63 22.30 47.29
N SER A 256 24.90 22.13 46.91
CA SER A 256 26.02 22.32 47.83
C SER A 256 26.10 23.80 48.14
N SER A 257 25.43 24.23 49.21
CA SER A 257 25.70 25.52 49.84
C SER A 257 27.12 25.51 50.39
N SER A 258 27.88 26.52 49.99
CA SER A 258 29.26 26.83 50.40
C SER A 258 29.39 27.10 51.89
#